data_AF-A0A3B8IVP0-F1
#
_entry.id   AF-A0A3B8IVP0-F1
#
_cell.length_a   1.000
_cell.length_b   1.000
_cell.length_c   1.000
_cell.angle_alpha   90.00
_cell.angle_beta   90.00
_cell.angle_gamma   90.00
#
_symmetry.space_group_name_H-M   'P 1'
#
loop_
_entity.id
_entity.type
_entity.pdbx_description
1 polymer ?
#
loop_
_entity_poly.entity_id
_entity_poly.type
_entity_poly.pdbx_seq_one_letter_code
_entity_poly.pdbx_strand_id
1 'polypeptide(L)'
;TVFITTPYTQARKAQPYDEAGEWIDLKALRNMADYDTTFVAPASILTEPIDFSRWMKAVMNEERLTTESYQTLYAPVSTLESVAGLSIEYSLGFFVLNAPFGTLYGHGGNNQGFTCFYALDPEKDWGMALYTNSEYGEELGGFFLLYLLAGPHWVTYAVVAGVLILTLLVGLVLLIRRGFRRLRRG
;
A
#
# COMPACT_ATOMS: atom_id res chain seq x y z
N THR A 1 -7.72 -22.64 -9.41
CA THR A 1 -7.29 -21.38 -10.02
C THR A 1 -6.00 -21.60 -10.79
N VAL A 2 -5.82 -20.92 -11.92
CA VAL A 2 -4.55 -20.90 -12.66
C VAL A 2 -3.96 -19.50 -12.49
N PHE A 3 -2.73 -19.39 -12.01
CA PHE A 3 -2.09 -18.10 -11.70
C PHE A 3 -1.29 -17.50 -12.85
N ILE A 4 -1.33 -18.16 -14.00
CA ILE A 4 -0.63 -17.77 -15.22
C ILE A 4 -1.63 -17.44 -16.32
N THR A 5 -1.12 -16.78 -17.35
CA THR A 5 -1.91 -16.45 -18.54
C THR A 5 -2.34 -17.71 -19.29
N THR A 6 -3.64 -17.85 -19.50
CA THR A 6 -4.29 -18.91 -20.27
C THR A 6 -5.48 -18.31 -21.02
N PRO A 7 -6.04 -18.99 -22.04
CA PRO A 7 -7.30 -18.55 -22.64
C PRO A 7 -8.43 -18.37 -21.63
N TYR A 8 -8.48 -19.20 -20.57
CA TYR A 8 -9.48 -19.09 -19.50
C TYR A 8 -9.32 -17.81 -18.67
N THR A 9 -8.09 -17.51 -18.23
CA THR A 9 -7.79 -16.34 -17.38
C THR A 9 -7.89 -15.05 -18.18
N GLN A 10 -7.46 -15.03 -19.45
CA GLN A 10 -7.62 -13.87 -20.32
C GLN A 10 -9.09 -13.51 -20.58
N ALA A 11 -9.95 -14.50 -20.80
CA ALA A 11 -11.38 -14.27 -21.01
C ALA A 11 -12.12 -13.74 -19.77
N ARG A 12 -11.50 -13.81 -18.59
CA ARG A 12 -12.09 -13.39 -17.30
C ARG A 12 -11.31 -12.27 -16.60
N LYS A 13 -10.21 -11.83 -17.19
CA LYS A 13 -9.40 -10.74 -16.66
C LYS A 13 -10.26 -9.47 -16.65
N ALA A 14 -10.19 -8.72 -15.56
CA ALA A 14 -10.84 -7.41 -15.48
C ALA A 14 -10.32 -6.48 -16.59
N GLN A 15 -11.09 -5.46 -16.93
CA GLN A 15 -10.64 -4.44 -17.89
C GLN A 15 -9.80 -3.39 -17.17
N PRO A 16 -8.62 -3.01 -17.68
CA PRO A 16 -7.79 -1.95 -17.10
C PRO A 16 -8.32 -0.55 -17.43
N TYR A 17 -8.10 0.38 -16.51
CA TYR A 17 -8.44 1.79 -16.68
C TYR A 17 -7.27 2.68 -16.29
N ASP A 18 -7.11 3.80 -16.98
CA ASP A 18 -6.10 4.81 -16.67
C ASP A 18 -6.53 5.76 -15.54
N GLU A 19 -5.71 6.78 -15.28
CA GLU A 19 -5.96 7.81 -14.27
C GLU A 19 -7.24 8.63 -14.54
N ALA A 20 -7.66 8.78 -15.79
CA ALA A 20 -8.89 9.46 -16.17
C ALA A 20 -10.13 8.55 -16.07
N GLY A 21 -9.94 7.27 -15.77
CA GLY A 21 -11.00 6.26 -15.78
C GLY A 21 -11.37 5.82 -17.19
N GLU A 22 -10.52 6.06 -18.19
CA GLU A 22 -10.71 5.59 -19.55
C GLU A 22 -10.18 4.16 -19.70
N TRP A 23 -10.89 3.36 -20.50
CA TRP A 23 -10.51 1.96 -20.72
C TRP A 23 -9.21 1.88 -21.55
N ILE A 24 -8.29 1.03 -21.12
CA ILE A 24 -7.02 0.79 -21.81
C ILE A 24 -7.12 -0.47 -22.68
N ASP A 25 -6.94 -0.33 -24.00
CA ASP A 25 -6.73 -1.46 -24.89
C ASP A 25 -5.28 -1.95 -24.84
N LEU A 26 -5.00 -2.87 -23.91
CA LEU A 26 -3.64 -3.42 -23.73
C LEU A 26 -3.10 -4.10 -25.01
N LYS A 27 -3.95 -4.61 -25.90
CA LYS A 27 -3.52 -5.28 -27.13
C LYS A 27 -2.99 -4.29 -28.18
N ALA A 28 -3.47 -3.05 -28.12
CA ALA A 28 -3.01 -1.98 -29.00
C ALA A 28 -1.66 -1.40 -28.55
N LEU A 29 -1.23 -1.67 -27.32
CA LEU A 29 0.05 -1.20 -26.79
C LEU A 29 1.19 -2.06 -27.35
N ARG A 30 2.04 -1.44 -28.19
CA ARG A 30 3.16 -2.09 -28.92
C ARG A 30 4.13 -2.89 -28.03
N ASN A 31 4.22 -2.57 -26.74
CA ASN A 31 5.13 -3.22 -25.79
C ASN A 31 4.43 -4.23 -24.86
N MET A 32 3.11 -4.40 -24.97
CA MET A 32 2.33 -5.32 -24.11
C MET A 32 1.80 -6.56 -24.83
N ALA A 33 1.88 -6.61 -26.17
CA ALA A 33 1.50 -7.79 -26.94
C ALA A 33 2.24 -9.07 -26.50
N ASP A 34 3.51 -8.93 -26.06
CA ASP A 34 4.31 -10.05 -25.57
C ASP A 34 3.94 -10.48 -24.14
N TYR A 35 3.40 -9.60 -23.30
CA TYR A 35 3.00 -9.91 -21.91
C TYR A 35 1.75 -10.79 -21.81
N ASP A 36 0.91 -10.78 -22.86
CA ASP A 36 -0.24 -11.68 -22.95
C ASP A 36 0.15 -13.14 -23.27
N THR A 37 1.42 -13.39 -23.62
CA THR A 37 1.90 -14.74 -24.00
C THR A 37 3.18 -15.16 -23.27
N THR A 38 3.91 -14.22 -22.68
CA THR A 38 5.20 -14.46 -22.04
C THR A 38 5.09 -14.24 -20.54
N PHE A 39 5.43 -15.28 -19.77
CA PHE A 39 5.54 -15.15 -18.33
C PHE A 39 6.82 -14.37 -17.97
N VAL A 40 6.63 -13.25 -17.29
CA VAL A 40 7.69 -12.41 -16.73
C VAL A 40 7.59 -12.50 -15.21
N ALA A 41 8.57 -13.15 -14.59
CA ALA A 41 8.62 -13.46 -13.17
C ALA A 41 8.22 -12.30 -12.23
N PRO A 42 8.67 -11.04 -12.44
CA PRO A 42 8.31 -9.94 -11.55
C PRO A 42 6.86 -9.43 -11.68
N ALA A 43 6.10 -9.78 -12.73
CA ALA A 43 4.86 -9.04 -13.04
C ALA A 43 3.69 -9.85 -13.65
N SER A 44 3.86 -11.15 -13.93
CA SER A 44 2.90 -11.93 -14.72
C SER A 44 1.94 -12.84 -13.93
N ILE A 45 2.00 -12.83 -12.60
CA ILE A 45 1.07 -13.61 -11.77
C ILE A 45 -0.32 -12.96 -11.83
N LEU A 46 -1.33 -13.75 -12.18
CA LEU A 46 -2.73 -13.36 -12.20
C LEU A 46 -3.45 -14.02 -11.02
N THR A 47 -4.12 -13.23 -10.18
CA THR A 47 -4.85 -13.75 -9.02
C THR A 47 -6.04 -12.86 -8.68
N GLU A 48 -6.92 -13.39 -7.85
CA GLU A 48 -7.95 -12.62 -7.16
C GLU A 48 -7.50 -12.33 -5.72
N PRO A 49 -8.00 -11.26 -5.07
CA PRO A 49 -7.65 -10.94 -3.69
C PRO A 49 -7.96 -12.09 -2.71
N ILE A 50 -9.06 -12.83 -2.94
CA ILE A 50 -9.42 -13.96 -2.08
C ILE A 50 -8.45 -15.13 -2.24
N ASP A 51 -8.06 -15.47 -3.47
CA ASP A 51 -7.04 -16.50 -3.71
C ASP A 51 -5.68 -16.08 -3.15
N PHE A 52 -5.29 -14.82 -3.33
CA PHE A 52 -4.04 -14.28 -2.79
C PHE A 52 -4.03 -14.28 -1.26
N SER A 53 -5.16 -13.97 -0.62
CA SER A 53 -5.28 -14.02 0.85
C SER A 53 -5.03 -15.43 1.40
N ARG A 54 -5.31 -16.49 0.64
CA ARG A 54 -5.00 -17.86 1.03
C ARG A 54 -3.49 -18.09 1.04
N TRP A 55 -2.77 -17.56 0.04
CA TRP A 55 -1.30 -17.58 0.04
C TRP A 55 -0.76 -16.81 1.24
N MET A 56 -1.26 -15.60 1.51
CA MET A 56 -0.83 -14.82 2.68
C MET A 56 -1.00 -15.61 3.97
N LYS A 57 -2.16 -16.24 4.18
CA LYS A 57 -2.42 -17.09 5.36
C LYS A 57 -1.47 -18.28 5.44
N ALA A 58 -1.23 -18.95 4.31
CA ALA A 58 -0.32 -20.09 4.26
C ALA A 58 1.12 -19.66 4.63
N VAL A 59 1.58 -18.52 4.10
CA VAL A 59 2.88 -17.96 4.46
C VAL A 59 2.92 -17.60 5.95
N MET A 60 1.96 -16.85 6.49
CA MET A 60 1.93 -16.49 7.92
C MET A 60 1.95 -17.71 8.85
N ASN A 61 1.38 -18.84 8.42
CA ASN A 61 1.33 -20.10 9.17
C ASN A 61 2.50 -21.06 8.87
N GLU A 62 3.55 -20.60 8.18
CA GLU A 62 4.71 -21.43 7.79
C GLU A 62 4.32 -22.67 6.96
N GLU A 63 3.15 -22.66 6.31
CA GLU A 63 2.68 -23.81 5.56
C GLU A 63 3.56 -24.06 4.34
N ARG A 64 3.99 -25.33 4.17
CA ARG A 64 4.81 -25.80 3.03
C ARG A 64 6.23 -25.22 2.96
N LEU A 65 6.67 -24.46 3.96
CA LEU A 65 8.05 -23.98 4.07
C LEU A 65 8.79 -24.81 5.11
N THR A 66 10.10 -24.97 4.92
CA THR A 66 10.98 -25.35 6.03
C THR A 66 11.20 -24.13 6.91
N THR A 67 11.49 -24.34 8.20
CA THR A 67 11.82 -23.23 9.12
C THR A 67 12.97 -22.37 8.62
N GLU A 68 13.98 -22.96 7.99
CA GLU A 68 15.07 -22.23 7.35
C GLU A 68 14.57 -21.35 6.19
N SER A 69 13.72 -21.88 5.32
CA SER A 69 13.14 -21.12 4.19
C SER A 69 12.25 -19.99 4.68
N TYR A 70 11.47 -20.25 5.74
CA TYR A 70 10.58 -19.27 6.37
C TYR A 70 11.37 -18.10 6.97
N GLN A 71 12.44 -18.40 7.72
CA GLN A 71 13.34 -17.38 8.26
C GLN A 71 14.02 -16.58 7.14
N THR A 72 14.46 -17.27 6.08
CA THR A 72 15.11 -16.64 4.92
C THR A 72 14.17 -15.70 4.16
N LEU A 73 12.90 -16.06 4.04
CA LEU A 73 11.87 -15.25 3.35
C LEU A 73 11.73 -13.84 3.96
N TYR A 74 11.80 -13.76 5.28
CA TYR A 74 11.61 -12.53 6.04
C TYR A 74 12.90 -11.83 6.46
N ALA A 75 14.05 -12.47 6.26
CA ALA A 75 15.35 -11.87 6.55
C ALA A 75 15.61 -10.65 5.62
N PRO A 76 15.96 -9.48 6.17
CA PRO A 76 16.39 -8.34 5.36
C PRO A 76 17.61 -8.69 4.52
N VAL A 77 17.55 -8.38 3.22
CA VAL A 77 18.66 -8.52 2.27
C VAL A 77 19.25 -7.16 1.87
N SER A 78 18.50 -6.08 2.04
CA SER A 78 18.99 -4.71 1.83
C SER A 78 18.20 -3.69 2.64
N THR A 79 18.75 -2.49 2.80
CA THR A 79 18.13 -1.37 3.52
C THR A 79 17.95 -0.20 2.56
N LEU A 80 16.79 0.43 2.58
CA LEU A 80 16.52 1.69 1.89
C LEU A 80 16.75 2.87 2.83
N GLU A 81 16.87 4.08 2.27
CA GLU A 81 16.90 5.29 3.09
C GLU A 81 15.63 5.41 3.94
N SER A 82 15.79 5.88 5.18
CA SER A 82 14.68 6.05 6.10
C SER A 82 13.70 7.11 5.59
N VAL A 83 12.43 6.74 5.48
CA VAL A 83 11.34 7.68 5.16
C VAL A 83 10.67 8.09 6.47
N ALA A 84 10.65 9.39 6.76
CA ALA A 84 10.04 9.95 7.97
C ALA A 84 10.51 9.31 9.30
N GLY A 85 11.77 8.85 9.36
CA GLY A 85 12.35 8.22 10.55
C GLY A 85 11.99 6.74 10.73
N LEU A 86 11.27 6.13 9.79
CA LEU A 86 11.01 4.70 9.74
C LEU A 86 12.05 4.03 8.83
N SER A 87 12.69 2.97 9.32
CA SER A 87 13.59 2.15 8.50
C SER A 87 12.75 1.28 7.58
N ILE A 88 13.05 1.32 6.27
CA ILE A 88 12.46 0.44 5.28
C ILE A 88 13.57 -0.50 4.82
N GLU A 89 13.34 -1.79 4.98
CA GLU A 89 14.23 -2.84 4.47
C GLU A 89 13.55 -3.58 3.33
N TYR A 90 14.32 -4.35 2.58
CA TYR A 90 13.80 -5.31 1.62
C TYR A 90 14.20 -6.71 2.05
N SER A 91 13.25 -7.65 2.04
CA SER A 91 13.51 -9.08 2.09
C SER A 91 13.16 -9.72 0.75
N LEU A 92 13.05 -11.05 0.69
CA LEU A 92 12.73 -11.77 -0.54
C LEU A 92 11.28 -11.53 -0.99
N GLY A 93 11.07 -10.43 -1.72
CA GLY A 93 9.78 -10.06 -2.30
C GLY A 93 8.91 -9.14 -1.44
N PHE A 94 9.46 -8.60 -0.34
CA PHE A 94 8.74 -7.68 0.55
C PHE A 94 9.55 -6.42 0.82
N PHE A 95 8.86 -5.28 0.86
CA PHE A 95 9.25 -4.20 1.74
C PHE A 95 8.95 -4.59 3.18
N VAL A 96 9.88 -4.28 4.07
CA VAL A 96 9.78 -4.53 5.50
C VAL A 96 9.71 -3.18 6.20
N LEU A 97 8.57 -2.91 6.83
CA LEU A 97 8.36 -1.71 7.63
C LEU A 97 8.43 -2.07 9.12
N ASN A 98 9.51 -1.65 9.76
CA ASN A 98 9.69 -1.80 11.20
C ASN A 98 9.02 -0.62 11.93
N ALA A 99 7.84 -0.85 12.51
CA ALA A 99 7.09 0.16 13.26
C ALA A 99 7.11 -0.16 14.76
N PRO A 100 6.90 0.84 15.66
CA PRO A 100 6.87 0.61 17.10
C PRO A 100 5.80 -0.38 17.57
N PHE A 101 4.78 -0.61 16.75
CA PHE A 101 3.68 -1.54 17.03
C PHE A 101 3.86 -2.90 16.38
N GLY A 102 4.89 -3.15 15.55
CA GLY A 102 5.17 -4.43 14.91
C GLY A 102 5.84 -4.27 13.55
N THR A 103 6.23 -5.39 12.96
CA THR A 103 6.87 -5.44 11.64
C THR A 103 5.87 -5.86 10.58
N LEU A 104 5.80 -5.08 9.50
CA LEU A 104 4.94 -5.37 8.36
C LEU A 104 5.76 -5.78 7.17
N TYR A 105 5.32 -6.82 6.49
CA TYR A 105 5.88 -7.31 5.24
C TYR A 105 4.85 -7.08 4.15
N GLY A 106 5.21 -6.38 3.09
CA GLY A 106 4.26 -6.06 2.04
C GLY A 106 4.91 -5.67 0.73
N HIS A 107 4.11 -5.56 -0.32
CA HIS A 107 4.57 -5.05 -1.61
C HIS A 107 3.42 -4.45 -2.40
N GLY A 108 3.76 -3.46 -3.22
CA GLY A 108 2.89 -2.96 -4.28
C GLY A 108 2.96 -3.82 -5.54
N GLY A 109 2.17 -3.49 -6.52
CA GLY A 109 2.33 -4.01 -7.86
C GLY A 109 1.72 -2.98 -8.80
N ASN A 110 2.49 -2.59 -9.81
CA ASN A 110 2.06 -1.57 -10.75
C ASN A 110 2.31 -2.07 -12.18
N ASN A 111 1.23 -2.55 -12.78
CA ASN A 111 1.12 -2.75 -14.20
C ASN A 111 0.13 -1.71 -14.74
N GLN A 112 0.30 -1.28 -15.99
CA GLN A 112 -0.61 -0.30 -16.59
C GLN A 112 -2.08 -0.76 -16.49
N GLY A 113 -2.89 0.06 -15.83
CA GLY A 113 -4.29 -0.14 -15.50
C GLY A 113 -4.58 -1.26 -14.51
N PHE A 114 -3.57 -1.78 -13.81
CA PHE A 114 -3.70 -2.75 -12.72
C PHE A 114 -2.68 -2.46 -11.63
N THR A 115 -3.16 -1.92 -10.53
CA THR A 115 -2.35 -1.71 -9.34
C THR A 115 -2.89 -2.51 -8.16
N CYS A 116 -1.98 -3.01 -7.34
CA CYS A 116 -2.31 -3.76 -6.14
C CYS A 116 -1.38 -3.39 -4.99
N PHE A 117 -1.81 -3.73 -3.78
CA PHE A 117 -1.02 -3.56 -2.57
C PHE A 117 -1.41 -4.61 -1.56
N TYR A 118 -0.44 -5.18 -0.87
CA TYR A 118 -0.70 -6.07 0.24
C TYR A 118 0.32 -5.86 1.36
N ALA A 119 -0.10 -6.17 2.58
CA ALA A 119 0.75 -6.18 3.75
C ALA A 119 0.28 -7.26 4.73
N LEU A 120 1.21 -7.84 5.48
CA LEU A 120 0.94 -8.84 6.50
C LEU A 120 1.88 -8.68 7.69
N ASP A 121 1.38 -9.10 8.85
CA ASP A 121 2.07 -9.14 10.13
C ASP A 121 1.95 -10.58 10.66
N PRO A 122 2.96 -11.44 10.43
CA PRO A 122 2.89 -12.84 10.83
C PRO A 122 2.79 -13.01 12.35
N GLU A 123 3.41 -12.11 13.11
CA GLU A 123 3.39 -12.18 14.59
C GLU A 123 2.00 -11.89 15.15
N LYS A 124 1.25 -11.00 14.50
CA LYS A 124 -0.12 -10.64 14.90
C LYS A 124 -1.23 -11.34 14.14
N ASP A 125 -0.90 -12.27 13.24
CA ASP A 125 -1.83 -13.06 12.43
C ASP A 125 -2.90 -12.21 11.71
N TRP A 126 -2.47 -11.15 11.04
CA TRP A 126 -3.35 -10.34 10.20
C TRP A 126 -2.65 -9.80 8.96
N GLY A 127 -3.46 -9.43 7.96
CA GLY A 127 -2.97 -8.77 6.76
C GLY A 127 -4.11 -8.25 5.90
N MET A 128 -3.74 -7.56 4.83
CA MET A 128 -4.66 -7.03 3.82
C MET A 128 -4.11 -7.28 2.41
N ALA A 129 -5.02 -7.44 1.46
CA ALA A 129 -4.73 -7.48 0.03
C ALA A 129 -5.76 -6.63 -0.71
N LEU A 130 -5.27 -5.70 -1.53
CA LEU A 130 -6.08 -4.79 -2.31
C LEU A 130 -5.66 -4.88 -3.76
N TYR A 131 -6.62 -5.06 -4.65
CA TYR A 131 -6.42 -5.18 -6.09
C TYR A 131 -7.38 -4.23 -6.78
N THR A 132 -6.85 -3.45 -7.71
CA THR A 132 -7.65 -2.57 -8.54
C THR A 132 -7.30 -2.76 -10.00
N ASN A 133 -8.25 -2.43 -10.87
CA ASN A 133 -8.05 -2.25 -12.29
C ASN A 133 -7.89 -0.76 -12.63
N SER A 134 -7.15 -0.04 -11.79
CA SER A 134 -6.88 1.39 -11.90
C SER A 134 -5.41 1.69 -11.59
N GLU A 135 -4.98 2.92 -11.78
CA GLU A 135 -3.63 3.40 -11.43
C GLU A 135 -3.48 3.78 -9.94
N TYR A 136 -4.56 3.75 -9.14
CA TYR A 136 -4.58 4.30 -7.77
C TYR A 136 -4.56 3.25 -6.63
N GLY A 137 -4.39 1.97 -6.94
CA GLY A 137 -4.45 0.87 -5.99
C GLY A 137 -3.30 0.85 -4.98
N GLU A 138 -2.09 1.24 -5.37
CA GLU A 138 -0.97 1.36 -4.40
C GLU A 138 -1.23 2.47 -3.38
N GLU A 139 -1.68 3.65 -3.85
CA GLU A 139 -2.01 4.80 -3.00
C GLU A 139 -3.18 4.45 -2.05
N LEU A 140 -4.26 3.90 -2.59
CA LEU A 140 -5.41 3.45 -1.80
C LEU A 140 -4.99 2.37 -0.79
N GLY A 141 -4.14 1.45 -1.19
CA GLY A 141 -3.58 0.40 -0.34
C GLY A 141 -2.78 0.97 0.83
N GLY A 142 -1.92 1.95 0.57
CA GLY A 142 -1.15 2.65 1.60
C GLY A 142 -2.05 3.40 2.60
N PHE A 143 -3.07 4.12 2.12
CA PHE A 143 -4.03 4.79 3.00
C PHE A 143 -4.85 3.80 3.82
N PHE A 144 -5.28 2.70 3.21
CA PHE A 144 -6.03 1.67 3.91
C PHE A 144 -5.16 0.98 4.97
N LEU A 145 -3.90 0.68 4.66
CA LEU A 145 -2.94 0.15 5.64
C LEU A 145 -2.78 1.12 6.82
N LEU A 146 -2.54 2.41 6.56
CA LEU A 146 -2.41 3.40 7.62
C LEU A 146 -3.67 3.47 8.50
N TYR A 147 -4.85 3.39 7.88
CA TYR A 147 -6.12 3.31 8.59
C TYR A 147 -6.21 2.06 9.48
N LEU A 148 -5.80 0.89 9.00
CA LEU A 148 -5.79 -0.34 9.79
C LEU A 148 -4.80 -0.28 10.97
N LEU A 149 -3.63 0.32 10.77
CA LEU A 149 -2.58 0.41 11.80
C LEU A 149 -2.91 1.40 12.90
N ALA A 150 -3.38 2.59 12.53
CA ALA A 150 -3.57 3.67 13.48
C ALA A 150 -5.04 3.81 13.93
N GLY A 151 -5.95 3.01 13.36
CA GLY A 151 -7.38 3.02 13.62
C GLY A 151 -8.05 4.35 13.24
N PRO A 152 -9.35 4.54 13.47
CA PRO A 152 -10.01 5.85 13.26
C PRO A 152 -9.44 6.96 14.18
N HIS A 153 -8.61 6.59 15.17
CA HIS A 153 -8.07 7.52 16.16
C HIS A 153 -6.98 8.43 15.61
N TRP A 154 -6.22 8.06 14.58
CA TRP A 154 -5.29 9.02 13.95
C TRP A 154 -6.01 10.14 13.23
N VAL A 155 -7.15 9.86 12.58
CA VAL A 155 -8.05 10.89 12.04
C VAL A 155 -8.53 11.76 13.19
N THR A 156 -8.87 11.16 14.33
CA THR A 156 -9.24 11.89 15.54
C THR A 156 -8.09 12.78 16.02
N TYR A 157 -6.84 12.30 16.07
CA TYR A 157 -5.67 13.09 16.46
C TYR A 157 -5.35 14.20 15.47
N ALA A 158 -5.43 13.93 14.17
CA ALA A 158 -5.21 14.91 13.11
C ALA A 158 -6.30 16.01 13.14
N VAL A 159 -7.56 15.64 13.35
CA VAL A 159 -8.67 16.57 13.53
C VAL A 159 -8.48 17.39 14.80
N VAL A 160 -8.14 16.77 15.93
CA VAL A 160 -7.87 17.47 17.20
C VAL A 160 -6.68 18.43 17.05
N ALA A 161 -5.58 17.99 16.43
CA ALA A 161 -4.41 18.83 16.17
C ALA A 161 -4.76 20.00 15.25
N GLY A 162 -5.51 19.75 14.17
CA GLY A 162 -6.00 20.77 13.26
C GLY A 162 -6.86 21.82 13.96
N VAL A 163 -7.79 21.39 14.83
CA VAL A 163 -8.61 22.29 15.66
C VAL A 163 -7.74 23.10 16.62
N LEU A 164 -6.78 22.48 17.31
CA LEU A 164 -5.87 23.19 18.22
C LEU A 164 -5.05 24.25 17.49
N ILE A 165 -4.48 23.92 16.33
CA ILE A 165 -3.73 24.86 15.50
C ILE A 165 -4.62 26.03 15.07
N LEU A 166 -5.83 25.75 14.57
CA LEU A 166 -6.77 26.79 14.16
C LEU A 166 -7.12 27.72 15.33
N THR A 167 -7.32 27.15 16.52
CA THR A 167 -7.65 27.90 17.75
C THR A 167 -6.50 28.81 18.17
N LEU A 168 -5.25 28.31 18.11
CA LEU A 168 -4.05 29.09 18.38
C LEU A 168 -3.88 30.24 17.37
N LEU A 169 -4.10 29.97 16.07
CA LEU A 169 -4.05 31.00 15.02
C LEU A 169 -5.10 32.08 15.23
N VAL A 170 -6.35 31.72 15.54
CA VAL A 170 -7.41 32.69 15.86
C VAL A 170 -7.05 33.50 17.11
N GLY A 171 -6.57 32.84 18.17
CA GLY A 171 -6.12 33.50 19.39
C GLY A 171 -5.00 34.52 19.13
N LEU A 172 -4.01 34.15 18.31
CA LEU A 172 -2.92 35.03 17.89
C LEU A 172 -3.44 36.25 17.12
N VAL A 173 -4.34 36.05 16.15
CA VAL A 173 -4.96 37.15 15.39
C VAL A 173 -5.72 38.11 16.31
N LEU A 174 -6.46 37.58 17.29
CA LEU A 174 -7.18 38.40 18.27
C LEU A 174 -6.24 39.18 19.18
N LEU A 175 -5.13 38.58 19.62
CA LEU A 175 -4.10 39.24 20.42
C LEU A 175 -3.42 40.37 19.64
N ILE A 176 -3.03 40.12 18.38
CA ILE A 176 -2.47 41.14 17.48
C ILE A 176 -3.45 42.30 17.31
N ARG A 177 -4.73 42.01 17.01
CA ARG A 177 -5.78 43.03 16.90
C ARG A 177 -5.95 43.84 18.19
N ARG A 178 -5.88 43.20 19.37
CA ARG A 178 -5.95 43.89 20.66
C ARG A 178 -4.74 44.81 20.89
N GLY A 179 -3.54 44.36 20.53
CA GLY A 179 -2.31 45.15 20.59
C GLY A 179 -2.41 46.41 19.74
N PHE A 180 -2.82 46.27 18.47
CA PHE A 180 -3.03 47.42 17.58
C PHE A 180 -4.09 48.41 18.10
N ARG A 181 -5.19 47.94 18.69
CA ARG A 181 -6.21 48.83 19.28
C ARG A 181 -5.70 49.60 20.50
N ARG A 182 -4.80 49.02 21.31
CA ARG A 182 -4.19 49.71 22.45
C ARG A 182 -3.20 50.78 22.00
N LEU A 183 -2.37 50.46 21.01
CA LEU A 183 -1.43 51.41 20.39
C LEU A 183 -2.12 52.59 19.70
N ARG A 184 -3.36 52.43 19.24
CA ARG A 184 -4.15 53.49 18.60
C ARG A 184 -4.90 54.39 19.58
N ARG A 185 -4.90 54.06 20.88
CA ARG A 185 -5.62 54.77 21.95
C ARG A 185 -4.71 55.48 22.95
N GLY A 186 -3.40 55.29 22.86
CA GLY A 186 -2.37 56.05 23.59
C GLY A 186 -1.65 56.96 22.62
#